data_AF-A0A1Y1UZM2-F1
#
_entry.id   AF-A0A1Y1UZM2-F1
#
_cell.length_a   1.000
_cell.length_b   1.000
_cell.length_c   1.000
_cell.angle_alpha   90.00
_cell.angle_beta   90.00
_cell.angle_gamma   90.00
#
_symmetry.space_group_name_H-M   'P 1'
#
loop_
_entity.id
_entity.type
_entity.pdbx_description
1 polymer ?
#
loop_
_entity_poly.entity_id
_entity_poly.type
_entity_poly.pdbx_seq_one_letter_code
_entity_poly.pdbx_strand_id
1 'polypeptide(L)'
;MNSIIVDTGFYKIILFSIGMIFYFTSNIFSTYTTYFQCSIYFIFRHIGISLIFIIYYLVTSLNYELGIGQKNNEISNDKLKFQMDNNNNNNDNNNSLDNVFNYKENCINSDNFLKSISISNNNNNNNNNNNNNNNNKINQKNENNEPKEDLIEEYSEDSYRKIRRINSIFFEFVIGLFIYIILLFVISIVKRNYTTMILSQDINNTWYYKCSLEKENMLFSLMEVIPILCILAKINQINCLECVFKYNKGILYSALIGLLLGPSANVIIYLIFGFLSIIIYSCINIFILNFFSFSFFFFFLGYLLFSSIQTKIFKYYL
;
A
#
# COMPACT_ATOMS: atom_id res chain seq x y z
N MET A 1 -15.47 21.16 -18.55
CA MET A 1 -14.98 20.61 -17.27
C MET A 1 -13.74 19.79 -17.56
N ASN A 2 -12.55 20.34 -17.30
CA ASN A 2 -11.31 19.57 -17.37
C ASN A 2 -11.42 18.46 -16.31
N SER A 3 -11.27 17.20 -16.70
CA SER A 3 -11.25 16.07 -15.77
C SER A 3 -10.09 16.30 -14.79
N ILE A 4 -10.41 16.71 -13.55
CA ILE A 4 -9.47 17.15 -12.52
C ILE A 4 -8.49 16.04 -12.09
N ILE A 5 -8.77 14.78 -12.43
CA ILE A 5 -7.94 13.64 -12.05
C ILE A 5 -7.56 12.85 -13.30
N VAL A 6 -6.33 13.04 -13.76
CA VAL A 6 -5.71 12.16 -14.75
C VAL A 6 -5.30 10.87 -14.03
N ASP A 7 -5.80 9.73 -14.51
CA ASP A 7 -5.39 8.43 -13.97
C ASP A 7 -3.90 8.18 -14.24
N THR A 8 -3.11 8.19 -13.16
CA THR A 8 -1.67 7.90 -13.20
C THR A 8 -1.35 6.43 -13.00
N GLY A 9 -2.37 5.56 -12.85
CA GLY A 9 -2.23 4.13 -12.62
C GLY A 9 -1.38 3.43 -13.69
N PHE A 10 -1.54 3.84 -14.95
CA PHE A 10 -0.77 3.28 -16.06
C PHE A 10 0.75 3.46 -15.92
N TYR A 11 1.21 4.64 -15.51
CA TYR A 11 2.65 4.89 -15.30
C TYR A 11 3.23 4.06 -14.15
N LYS A 12 2.45 3.86 -13.08
CA LYS A 12 2.86 3.03 -11.94
C LYS A 12 3.03 1.57 -12.34
N ILE A 13 2.13 1.08 -13.20
CA ILE A 13 2.21 -0.27 -13.78
C ILE A 13 3.46 -0.41 -14.65
N ILE A 14 3.74 0.56 -15.54
CA ILE A 14 4.95 0.55 -16.38
C ILE A 14 6.21 0.50 -15.51
N LEU A 15 6.30 1.37 -14.50
CA LEU A 15 7.45 1.38 -13.60
C LEU A 15 7.61 0.04 -12.87
N PHE A 16 6.51 -0.61 -12.50
CA PHE A 16 6.55 -1.90 -11.83
C PHE A 16 7.08 -2.98 -12.78
N SER A 17 6.61 -2.97 -14.03
CA SER A 17 7.12 -3.86 -15.08
C SER A 17 8.61 -3.64 -15.35
N ILE A 18 9.09 -2.39 -15.34
CA ILE A 18 10.52 -2.08 -15.47
C ILE A 18 11.34 -2.68 -14.31
N GLY A 19 10.85 -2.58 -13.08
CA GLY A 19 11.50 -3.19 -11.91
C GLY A 19 11.59 -4.71 -12.03
N MET A 20 10.50 -5.35 -12.49
CA MET A 20 10.49 -6.79 -12.78
C MET A 20 11.50 -7.15 -13.88
N ILE A 21 11.56 -6.39 -14.98
CA ILE A 21 12.51 -6.63 -16.08
C ILE A 21 13.96 -6.54 -15.58
N PHE A 22 14.30 -5.55 -14.75
CA PHE A 22 15.64 -5.46 -14.16
C PHE A 22 15.97 -6.66 -13.28
N TYR A 23 15.02 -7.08 -12.43
CA TYR A 23 15.20 -8.26 -11.59
C TYR A 23 15.41 -9.53 -12.42
N PHE A 24 14.61 -9.77 -13.47
CA PHE A 24 14.79 -10.95 -14.32
C PHE A 24 16.08 -10.91 -15.14
N THR A 25 16.42 -9.74 -15.66
CA THR A 25 17.64 -9.54 -16.43
C THR A 25 18.86 -9.81 -15.56
N SER A 26 18.79 -9.53 -14.25
CA SER A 26 19.85 -9.91 -13.31
C SER A 26 20.12 -11.41 -13.32
N ASN A 27 19.09 -12.26 -13.41
CA ASN A 27 19.22 -13.72 -13.35
C ASN A 27 19.86 -14.35 -14.59
N ILE A 28 20.05 -13.58 -15.67
CA ILE A 28 20.82 -14.00 -16.86
C ILE A 28 22.32 -14.04 -16.54
N PHE A 29 22.79 -13.21 -15.61
CA PHE A 29 24.20 -13.09 -15.29
C PHE A 29 24.61 -14.09 -14.20
N SER A 30 25.68 -14.87 -14.48
CA SER A 30 26.21 -15.84 -13.53
C SER A 30 27.13 -15.16 -12.51
N THR A 31 26.93 -15.45 -11.24
CA THR A 31 27.79 -14.95 -10.15
C THR A 31 29.14 -15.63 -10.07
N TYR A 32 29.33 -16.76 -10.77
CA TYR A 32 30.50 -17.64 -10.62
C TYR A 32 31.47 -17.65 -11.81
N THR A 33 31.25 -16.80 -12.81
CA THR A 33 32.07 -16.76 -14.05
C THR A 33 33.12 -15.65 -14.00
N THR A 34 32.70 -14.40 -13.79
CA THR A 34 33.55 -13.21 -13.82
C THR A 34 33.03 -12.17 -12.83
N TYR A 35 33.93 -11.32 -12.33
CA TYR A 35 33.54 -10.20 -11.48
C TYR A 35 32.51 -9.27 -12.15
N PHE A 36 32.66 -9.04 -13.45
CA PHE A 36 31.76 -8.18 -14.21
C PHE A 36 30.33 -8.73 -14.23
N GLN A 37 30.16 -10.03 -14.53
CA GLN A 37 28.85 -10.67 -14.46
C GLN A 37 28.27 -10.65 -13.05
N CYS A 38 29.07 -10.93 -12.01
CA CYS A 38 28.58 -10.83 -10.63
C CYS A 38 28.18 -9.39 -10.24
N SER A 39 28.91 -8.38 -10.70
CA SER A 39 28.59 -6.97 -10.44
C SER A 39 27.28 -6.56 -11.12
N ILE A 40 27.08 -6.97 -12.38
CA ILE A 40 25.83 -6.70 -13.08
C ILE A 40 24.66 -7.42 -12.39
N TYR A 41 24.83 -8.70 -12.04
CA TYR A 41 23.85 -9.45 -11.26
C TYR A 41 23.44 -8.68 -10.00
N PHE A 42 24.42 -8.26 -9.19
CA PHE A 42 24.21 -7.52 -7.95
C PHE A 42 23.44 -6.21 -8.19
N ILE A 43 23.90 -5.37 -9.13
CA ILE A 43 23.30 -4.06 -9.42
C ILE A 43 21.85 -4.23 -9.92
N PHE A 44 21.64 -5.04 -10.96
CA PHE A 44 20.31 -5.19 -11.58
C PHE A 44 19.30 -5.82 -10.62
N ARG A 45 19.73 -6.80 -9.81
CA ARG A 45 18.89 -7.44 -8.81
C ARG A 45 18.35 -6.42 -7.81
N HIS A 46 19.23 -5.65 -7.20
CA HIS A 46 18.87 -4.70 -6.15
C HIS A 46 18.12 -3.47 -6.68
N ILE A 47 18.46 -2.99 -7.88
CA ILE A 47 17.69 -1.93 -8.55
C ILE A 47 16.26 -2.41 -8.84
N GLY A 48 16.10 -3.61 -9.39
CA GLY A 48 14.79 -4.17 -9.71
C GLY A 48 13.89 -4.31 -8.48
N ILE A 49 14.41 -4.95 -7.43
CA ILE A 49 13.68 -5.17 -6.16
C ILE A 49 13.33 -3.83 -5.50
N SER A 50 14.30 -2.91 -5.39
CA SER A 50 14.08 -1.60 -4.78
C SER A 50 13.03 -0.77 -5.54
N LEU A 51 13.06 -0.80 -6.87
CA LEU A 51 12.07 -0.09 -7.70
C LEU A 51 10.65 -0.63 -7.47
N ILE A 52 10.48 -1.95 -7.36
CA ILE A 52 9.19 -2.58 -7.04
C ILE A 52 8.67 -2.08 -5.68
N PHE A 53 9.52 -2.10 -4.64
CA PHE A 53 9.10 -1.68 -3.31
C PHE A 53 8.79 -0.19 -3.22
N ILE A 54 9.54 0.66 -3.91
CA ILE A 54 9.23 2.10 -3.98
C ILE A 54 7.86 2.34 -4.60
N ILE A 55 7.51 1.62 -5.66
CA ILE A 55 6.19 1.76 -6.30
C ILE A 55 5.08 1.31 -5.36
N TYR A 56 5.25 0.17 -4.69
CA TYR A 56 4.28 -0.28 -3.68
C TYR A 56 4.13 0.75 -2.57
N TYR A 57 5.24 1.28 -2.05
CA TYR A 57 5.21 2.31 -1.03
C TYR A 57 4.49 3.58 -1.51
N LEU A 58 4.75 4.05 -2.73
CA LEU A 58 4.08 5.22 -3.31
C LEU A 58 2.59 5.00 -3.49
N VAL A 59 2.17 3.83 -4.00
CA VAL A 59 0.76 3.47 -4.17
C VAL A 59 0.06 3.41 -2.81
N THR A 60 0.65 2.73 -1.84
CA THR A 60 0.14 2.63 -0.47
C THR A 60 0.06 4.01 0.18
N SER A 61 1.08 4.85 0.04
CA SER A 61 1.08 6.21 0.63
C SER A 61 0.03 7.11 0.00
N LEU A 62 -0.14 7.05 -1.32
CA LEU A 62 -1.20 7.78 -2.01
C LEU A 62 -2.58 7.32 -1.55
N ASN A 63 -2.79 6.01 -1.40
CA ASN A 63 -4.04 5.47 -0.89
C ASN A 63 -4.32 5.87 0.56
N TYR A 64 -3.28 5.98 1.39
CA TYR A 64 -3.39 6.44 2.76
C TYR A 64 -3.82 7.91 2.84
N GLU A 65 -3.19 8.80 2.06
CA GLU A 65 -3.51 10.24 2.06
C GLU A 65 -4.88 10.55 1.41
N LEU A 66 -5.28 9.77 0.41
CA LEU A 66 -6.59 9.89 -0.24
C LEU A 66 -7.71 9.23 0.54
N GLY A 67 -7.40 8.25 1.39
CA GLY A 67 -8.39 7.58 2.22
C GLY A 67 -9.13 8.58 3.09
N ILE A 68 -10.46 8.51 3.06
CA ILE A 68 -11.27 9.23 4.03
C ILE A 68 -11.15 8.40 5.29
N GLY A 69 -10.35 8.88 6.24
CA GLY A 69 -10.41 8.34 7.58
C GLY A 69 -11.87 8.31 8.00
N GLN A 70 -12.29 7.25 8.68
CA GLN A 70 -13.44 7.38 9.56
C GLN A 70 -13.11 8.59 10.41
N LYS A 71 -13.65 9.75 10.02
CA LYS A 71 -13.82 10.83 10.95
C LYS A 71 -14.57 10.10 12.01
N ASN A 72 -13.90 9.85 13.13
CA ASN A 72 -14.60 9.74 14.38
C ASN A 72 -15.53 10.92 14.30
N ASN A 73 -16.79 10.68 13.96
CA ASN A 73 -17.82 11.45 14.55
C ASN A 73 -17.44 11.28 16.05
N GLU A 74 -16.69 12.15 16.74
CA GLU A 74 -16.99 13.56 16.83
C GLU A 74 -18.43 13.70 16.35
N ILE A 75 -19.44 13.11 17.03
CA ILE A 75 -19.76 13.49 18.41
C ILE A 75 -19.11 14.85 18.68
N SER A 76 -19.29 15.77 17.73
CA SER A 76 -19.41 17.17 18.00
C SER A 76 -20.30 17.13 19.21
N ASN A 77 -19.71 17.52 20.33
CA ASN A 77 -20.39 17.80 21.58
C ASN A 77 -21.40 18.97 21.39
N ASP A 78 -22.00 19.09 20.21
CA ASP A 78 -23.28 19.70 19.95
C ASP A 78 -24.33 18.87 20.68
N LYS A 79 -24.32 19.04 22.00
CA LYS A 79 -25.55 19.09 22.79
C LYS A 79 -26.56 18.01 22.41
N LEU A 80 -26.13 16.75 22.44
CA LEU A 80 -26.99 15.74 23.05
C LEU A 80 -27.09 16.12 24.53
N LYS A 81 -27.84 17.20 24.80
CA LYS A 81 -28.66 17.31 25.99
C LYS A 81 -29.59 16.11 25.90
N PHE A 82 -29.11 14.96 26.35
CA PHE A 82 -30.01 14.09 27.08
C PHE A 82 -30.53 14.99 28.19
N GLN A 83 -31.72 15.56 27.98
CA GLN A 83 -32.61 15.81 29.08
C GLN A 83 -32.74 14.44 29.75
N MET A 84 -31.87 14.21 30.72
CA MET A 84 -32.22 13.41 31.89
C MET A 84 -33.45 14.13 32.44
N ASP A 85 -34.61 13.71 31.97
CA ASP A 85 -35.80 13.82 32.77
C ASP A 85 -35.48 13.01 34.02
N ASN A 86 -35.03 13.74 35.04
CA ASN A 86 -34.95 13.31 36.42
C ASN A 86 -36.38 12.92 36.86
N ASN A 87 -36.85 11.77 36.42
CA ASN A 87 -37.81 11.01 37.20
C ASN A 87 -37.00 10.32 38.30
N ASN A 88 -36.80 11.10 39.37
CA ASN A 88 -36.67 10.56 40.72
C ASN A 88 -37.80 9.55 40.92
N ASN A 89 -37.49 8.27 40.77
CA ASN A 89 -38.16 7.23 41.51
C ASN A 89 -37.09 6.27 42.02
N ASN A 90 -36.76 6.52 43.28
CA ASN A 90 -36.25 5.57 44.24
C ASN A 90 -36.72 4.14 43.94
N ASN A 91 -35.80 3.20 43.77
CA ASN A 91 -35.55 2.18 44.78
C ASN A 91 -34.50 1.16 44.31
N ASP A 92 -33.50 1.00 45.17
CA ASP A 92 -32.95 -0.25 45.65
C ASP A 92 -32.10 -1.15 44.73
N ASN A 93 -30.83 -1.26 45.15
CA ASN A 93 -30.12 -2.50 45.43
C ASN A 93 -29.96 -3.51 44.29
N ASN A 94 -28.75 -3.58 43.72
CA ASN A 94 -27.73 -4.54 44.18
C ASN A 94 -26.56 -4.65 43.19
N ASN A 95 -25.36 -4.54 43.76
CA ASN A 95 -24.14 -5.30 43.47
C ASN A 95 -24.09 -6.14 42.17
N SER A 96 -23.18 -5.78 41.27
CA SER A 96 -22.10 -6.70 40.89
C SER A 96 -20.93 -5.93 40.25
N LEU A 97 -19.80 -6.01 40.95
CA LEU A 97 -18.47 -5.72 40.45
C LEU A 97 -18.07 -6.83 39.46
N ASP A 98 -18.10 -6.54 38.17
CA ASP A 98 -17.40 -7.35 37.18
C ASP A 98 -16.60 -6.42 36.25
N ASN A 99 -15.40 -6.07 36.71
CA ASN A 99 -14.34 -5.49 35.91
C ASN A 99 -13.78 -6.55 34.96
N VAL A 100 -14.52 -6.88 33.91
CA VAL A 100 -13.98 -7.62 32.77
C VAL A 100 -13.32 -6.59 31.84
N PHE A 101 -11.99 -6.59 31.85
CA PHE A 101 -11.15 -5.90 30.87
C PHE A 101 -11.48 -6.40 29.46
N ASN A 102 -12.51 -5.82 28.85
CA ASN A 102 -12.80 -5.95 27.43
C ASN A 102 -11.80 -5.07 26.67
N TYR A 103 -10.67 -5.64 26.27
CA TYR A 103 -9.89 -5.10 25.16
C TYR A 103 -10.76 -5.23 23.90
N LYS A 104 -11.55 -4.18 23.67
CA LYS A 104 -12.39 -4.01 22.50
C LYS A 104 -11.47 -3.70 21.33
N GLU A 105 -11.14 -4.71 20.53
CA GLU A 105 -10.78 -4.49 19.12
C GLU A 105 -11.99 -3.86 18.44
N ASN A 106 -12.08 -2.52 18.53
CA ASN A 106 -13.08 -1.70 17.85
C ASN A 106 -12.70 -1.58 16.37
N CYS A 107 -12.66 -2.69 15.64
CA CYS A 107 -12.99 -2.65 14.22
C CYS A 107 -14.49 -2.88 14.16
N ILE A 108 -15.24 -1.77 14.08
CA ILE A 108 -16.70 -1.77 14.03
C ILE A 108 -17.12 -2.65 12.85
N ASN A 109 -17.70 -3.83 13.12
CA ASN A 109 -18.36 -4.65 12.12
C ASN A 109 -19.48 -3.81 11.48
N SER A 110 -19.22 -3.29 10.28
CA SER A 110 -20.12 -2.44 9.49
C SER A 110 -21.44 -3.12 9.12
N ASP A 111 -21.53 -4.44 9.29
CA ASP A 111 -22.68 -5.23 8.84
C ASP A 111 -23.92 -5.05 9.73
N ASN A 112 -23.80 -4.45 10.92
CA ASN A 112 -24.95 -4.20 11.79
C ASN A 112 -25.60 -2.82 11.59
N PHE A 113 -25.01 -1.90 10.82
CA PHE A 113 -25.56 -0.54 10.65
C PHE A 113 -26.71 -0.47 9.62
N LEU A 114 -26.78 -1.42 8.68
CA LEU A 114 -27.86 -1.47 7.70
C LEU A 114 -29.18 -2.04 8.26
N LYS A 115 -29.17 -2.62 9.47
CA LYS A 115 -30.35 -3.26 10.06
C LYS A 115 -31.17 -2.36 10.99
N SER A 116 -30.70 -1.14 11.29
CA SER A 116 -31.43 -0.18 12.13
C SER A 116 -32.15 0.93 11.36
N ILE A 117 -32.08 0.95 10.02
CA ILE A 117 -32.94 1.79 9.17
C ILE A 117 -34.20 0.98 8.78
N SER A 118 -34.77 0.24 9.72
CA SER A 118 -36.16 -0.22 9.61
C SER A 118 -37.04 0.91 10.14
N ILE A 119 -37.35 1.82 9.21
CA ILE A 119 -38.51 2.72 9.15
C ILE A 119 -39.52 2.40 10.26
N SER A 120 -39.49 3.14 11.36
CA SER A 120 -40.67 3.29 12.21
C SER A 120 -41.63 4.21 11.46
N ASN A 121 -42.37 3.62 10.53
CA ASN A 121 -43.62 4.18 10.03
C ASN A 121 -44.61 4.16 11.19
N ASN A 122 -44.43 5.08 12.13
CA ASN A 122 -45.45 5.39 13.10
C ASN A 122 -46.47 6.30 12.40
N ASN A 123 -47.33 5.66 11.60
CA ASN A 123 -48.56 6.23 11.07
C ASN A 123 -49.50 6.53 12.24
N ASN A 124 -49.19 7.56 13.03
CA ASN A 124 -50.17 8.17 13.91
C ASN A 124 -50.98 9.16 13.08
N ASN A 125 -51.95 8.58 12.40
CA ASN A 125 -53.07 9.23 11.75
C ASN A 125 -53.95 9.86 12.84
N ASN A 126 -53.53 10.99 13.41
CA ASN A 126 -54.41 11.81 14.22
C ASN A 126 -54.95 12.94 13.36
N ASN A 127 -56.11 12.63 12.78
CA ASN A 127 -57.15 13.58 12.43
C ASN A 127 -57.25 14.65 13.52
N ASN A 128 -56.92 15.89 13.17
CA ASN A 128 -57.69 17.01 13.71
C ASN A 128 -57.85 18.07 12.63
N ASN A 129 -59.01 18.00 11.99
CA ASN A 129 -59.71 19.14 11.43
C ASN A 129 -59.69 20.27 12.45
N ASN A 130 -59.03 21.38 12.13
CA ASN A 130 -59.71 22.64 12.31
C ASN A 130 -59.15 23.73 11.39
N ASN A 131 -60.06 24.20 10.55
CA ASN A 131 -60.13 25.52 9.97
C ASN A 131 -59.38 26.58 10.80
N ASN A 132 -58.44 27.27 10.17
CA ASN A 132 -58.63 28.71 10.04
C ASN A 132 -57.87 29.26 8.83
N ASN A 133 -58.67 29.73 7.87
CA ASN A 133 -58.29 30.71 6.88
C ASN A 133 -57.62 31.89 7.58
N ASN A 134 -56.32 32.06 7.39
CA ASN A 134 -55.71 33.37 7.56
C ASN A 134 -54.81 33.64 6.36
N ASN A 135 -55.30 34.55 5.52
CA ASN A 135 -54.61 35.17 4.40
C ASN A 135 -53.40 35.97 4.91
N ASN A 136 -52.31 35.29 5.27
CA ASN A 136 -51.03 35.95 5.40
C ASN A 136 -50.33 35.90 4.05
N LYS A 137 -50.31 37.07 3.44
CA LYS A 137 -49.53 37.46 2.28
C LYS A 137 -48.05 37.15 2.58
N ILE A 138 -47.62 35.94 2.27
CA ILE A 138 -46.22 35.54 2.32
C ILE A 138 -45.54 36.33 1.21
N ASN A 139 -44.99 37.47 1.59
CA ASN A 139 -43.98 38.16 0.79
C ASN A 139 -42.86 37.14 0.55
N GLN A 140 -42.88 36.51 -0.63
CA GLN A 140 -41.71 35.90 -1.24
C GLN A 140 -40.68 37.00 -1.39
N LYS A 141 -39.94 37.28 -0.32
CA LYS A 141 -38.59 37.78 -0.46
C LYS A 141 -37.87 36.69 -1.23
N ASN A 142 -37.67 36.93 -2.52
CA ASN A 142 -36.56 36.35 -3.25
C ASN A 142 -35.31 36.78 -2.50
N GLU A 143 -34.98 36.06 -1.43
CA GLU A 143 -33.61 35.92 -0.99
C GLU A 143 -32.91 35.32 -2.20
N ASN A 144 -32.27 36.21 -2.96
CA ASN A 144 -31.21 35.85 -3.87
C ASN A 144 -30.20 35.09 -3.01
N ASN A 145 -30.40 33.77 -2.94
CA ASN A 145 -29.44 32.81 -2.48
C ASN A 145 -28.32 32.87 -3.50
N GLU A 146 -27.50 33.92 -3.44
CA GLU A 146 -26.18 33.90 -4.04
C GLU A 146 -25.53 32.62 -3.50
N PRO A 147 -25.21 31.66 -4.38
CA PRO A 147 -24.66 30.39 -3.97
C PRO A 147 -23.39 30.70 -3.17
N LYS A 148 -23.33 30.16 -1.95
CA LYS A 148 -22.20 30.30 -1.01
C LYS A 148 -20.90 29.87 -1.70
N GLU A 149 -20.20 30.80 -2.33
CA GLU A 149 -18.90 30.57 -3.00
C GLU A 149 -17.84 30.14 -1.98
N ASP A 150 -17.94 30.60 -0.73
CA ASP A 150 -16.97 30.32 0.35
C ASP A 150 -16.78 28.83 0.66
N LEU A 151 -17.82 28.00 0.52
CA LEU A 151 -17.74 26.55 0.82
C LEU A 151 -17.01 25.76 -0.27
N ILE A 152 -16.97 26.27 -1.50
CA ILE A 152 -16.28 25.61 -2.63
C ILE A 152 -14.77 25.85 -2.52
N GLU A 153 -14.37 27.02 -2.00
CA GLU A 153 -12.96 27.39 -1.89
C GLU A 153 -12.24 26.57 -0.81
N GLU A 154 -12.85 26.36 0.36
CA GLU A 154 -12.24 25.58 1.46
C GLU A 154 -11.98 24.10 1.07
N TYR A 155 -12.93 23.47 0.36
CA TYR A 155 -12.76 22.08 -0.10
C TYR A 155 -11.61 21.93 -1.12
N SER A 156 -11.35 23.00 -1.88
CA SER A 156 -10.29 23.02 -2.88
C SER A 156 -8.89 23.10 -2.23
N GLU A 157 -8.74 23.81 -1.12
CA GLU A 157 -7.45 23.98 -0.43
C GLU A 157 -6.95 22.68 0.20
N ASP A 158 -7.82 21.93 0.88
CA ASP A 158 -7.46 20.66 1.53
C ASP A 158 -7.02 19.61 0.51
N SER A 159 -7.74 19.55 -0.62
CA SER A 159 -7.41 18.67 -1.74
C SER A 159 -6.05 19.04 -2.34
N TYR A 160 -5.78 20.34 -2.54
CA TYR A 160 -4.50 20.83 -3.04
C TYR A 160 -3.34 20.53 -2.08
N ARG A 161 -3.56 20.66 -0.77
CA ARG A 161 -2.57 20.33 0.26
C ARG A 161 -2.19 18.85 0.23
N LYS A 162 -3.16 17.95 0.07
CA LYS A 162 -2.92 16.50 -0.08
C LYS A 162 -2.12 16.19 -1.35
N ILE A 163 -2.48 16.78 -2.48
CA ILE A 163 -1.75 16.60 -3.76
C ILE A 163 -0.30 17.08 -3.62
N ARG A 164 -0.08 18.25 -3.01
CA ARG A 164 1.26 18.80 -2.77
C ARG A 164 2.11 17.86 -1.91
N ARG A 165 1.52 17.29 -0.85
CA ARG A 165 2.19 16.31 0.02
C ARG A 165 2.59 15.05 -0.74
N ILE A 166 1.69 14.50 -1.56
CA ILE A 166 1.96 13.33 -2.40
C ILE A 166 3.12 13.61 -3.37
N ASN A 167 3.10 14.77 -4.04
CA ASN A 167 4.17 15.14 -4.98
C ASN A 167 5.52 15.30 -4.26
N SER A 168 5.52 15.91 -3.07
CA SER A 168 6.73 16.03 -2.25
C SER A 168 7.31 14.66 -1.90
N ILE A 169 6.47 13.72 -1.47
CA ILE A 169 6.87 12.35 -1.16
C ILE A 169 7.45 11.68 -2.42
N PHE A 170 6.80 11.84 -3.57
CA PHE A 170 7.28 11.28 -4.84
C PHE A 170 8.70 11.77 -5.20
N PHE A 171 8.95 13.09 -5.12
CA PHE A 171 10.28 13.64 -5.41
C PHE A 171 11.34 13.14 -4.43
N GLU A 172 11.02 13.03 -3.15
CA GLU A 172 11.93 12.47 -2.13
C GLU A 172 12.35 11.03 -2.49
N PHE A 173 11.41 10.19 -2.93
CA PHE A 173 11.73 8.83 -3.38
C PHE A 173 12.59 8.78 -4.65
N VAL A 174 12.32 9.65 -5.63
CA VAL A 174 13.11 9.69 -6.86
C VAL A 174 14.56 10.07 -6.55
N ILE A 175 14.77 11.07 -5.69
CA ILE A 175 16.11 11.48 -5.25
C ILE A 175 16.78 10.37 -4.45
N GLY A 176 16.07 9.76 -3.50
CA GLY A 176 16.58 8.65 -2.69
C GLY A 176 17.00 7.45 -3.54
N LEU A 177 16.20 7.08 -4.55
CA LEU A 177 16.52 6.01 -5.49
C LEU A 177 17.77 6.33 -6.31
N PHE A 178 17.91 7.57 -6.78
CA PHE A 178 19.08 7.98 -7.54
C PHE A 178 20.37 7.87 -6.71
N ILE A 179 20.34 8.33 -5.46
CA ILE A 179 21.46 8.20 -4.51
C ILE A 179 21.77 6.71 -4.26
N TYR A 180 20.74 5.88 -4.06
CA TYR A 180 20.87 4.45 -3.86
C TYR A 180 21.54 3.75 -5.05
N ILE A 181 21.16 4.10 -6.28
CA ILE A 181 21.79 3.56 -7.50
C ILE A 181 23.28 3.92 -7.54
N ILE A 182 23.63 5.19 -7.26
CA ILE A 182 25.03 5.62 -7.20
C ILE A 182 25.81 4.81 -6.16
N LEU A 183 25.22 4.58 -4.97
CA LEU A 183 25.84 3.79 -3.91
C LEU A 183 26.17 2.36 -4.38
N LEU A 184 25.22 1.69 -5.07
CA LEU A 184 25.45 0.36 -5.62
C LEU A 184 26.63 0.35 -6.61
N PHE A 185 26.68 1.33 -7.53
CA PHE A 185 27.79 1.45 -8.48
C PHE A 185 29.13 1.69 -7.78
N VAL A 186 29.18 2.59 -6.79
CA VAL A 186 30.40 2.87 -6.02
C VAL A 186 30.90 1.61 -5.33
N ILE A 187 30.02 0.85 -4.67
CA ILE A 187 30.39 -0.40 -4.00
C ILE A 187 30.95 -1.41 -5.01
N SER A 188 30.32 -1.56 -6.18
CA SER A 188 30.82 -2.42 -7.25
C SER A 188 32.15 -1.96 -7.85
N ILE A 189 32.46 -0.66 -7.88
CA ILE A 189 33.77 -0.18 -8.35
C ILE A 189 34.84 -0.39 -7.28
N VAL A 190 34.55 0.01 -6.04
CA VAL A 190 35.48 -0.10 -4.91
C VAL A 190 35.90 -1.56 -4.71
N LYS A 191 34.94 -2.49 -4.70
CA LYS A 191 35.23 -3.92 -4.49
C LYS A 191 36.12 -4.50 -5.58
N ARG A 192 35.97 -4.06 -6.83
CA ARG A 192 36.82 -4.49 -7.95
C ARG A 192 38.30 -4.25 -7.70
N ASN A 193 38.64 -3.14 -7.05
CA ASN A 193 40.03 -2.72 -6.86
C ASN A 193 40.71 -3.46 -5.69
N TYR A 194 39.95 -3.93 -4.71
CA TYR A 194 40.50 -4.57 -3.51
C TYR A 194 40.61 -6.08 -3.61
N THR A 195 39.81 -6.74 -4.43
CA THR A 195 39.86 -8.20 -4.55
C THR A 195 40.73 -8.65 -5.70
N THR A 196 41.89 -9.22 -5.36
CA THR A 196 42.57 -10.17 -6.23
C THR A 196 41.59 -11.29 -6.59
N MET A 197 41.54 -11.73 -7.85
CA MET A 197 40.64 -12.81 -8.27
C MET A 197 40.87 -14.05 -7.38
N ILE A 198 39.89 -14.36 -6.52
CA ILE A 198 39.91 -15.56 -5.68
C ILE A 198 39.27 -16.67 -6.49
N LEU A 199 40.09 -17.53 -7.06
CA LEU A 199 39.64 -18.79 -7.65
C LEU A 199 39.47 -19.80 -6.54
N SER A 200 38.31 -20.45 -6.49
CA SER A 200 38.03 -21.56 -5.58
C SER A 200 37.85 -22.84 -6.41
N GLN A 201 38.39 -23.95 -5.92
CA GLN A 201 38.27 -25.25 -6.55
C GLN A 201 37.18 -26.05 -5.84
N ASP A 202 36.26 -26.64 -6.60
CA ASP A 202 35.22 -27.52 -6.09
C ASP A 202 35.75 -28.96 -5.87
N ILE A 203 34.95 -29.81 -5.21
CA ILE A 203 35.19 -31.24 -4.99
C ILE A 203 35.42 -31.98 -6.33
N ASN A 204 34.76 -31.52 -7.40
CA ASN A 204 34.89 -32.06 -8.75
C ASN A 204 36.13 -31.55 -9.51
N ASN A 205 37.06 -30.88 -8.82
CA ASN A 205 38.24 -30.21 -9.39
C ASN A 205 37.91 -29.09 -10.40
N THR A 206 36.66 -28.64 -10.48
CA THR A 206 36.26 -27.50 -11.30
C THR A 206 36.61 -26.20 -10.59
N TRP A 207 37.21 -25.27 -11.32
CA TRP A 207 37.53 -23.95 -10.81
C TRP A 207 36.37 -23.00 -11.07
N TYR A 208 35.96 -22.25 -10.05
CA TYR A 208 34.95 -21.21 -10.17
C TYR A 208 35.43 -19.90 -9.54
N TYR A 209 34.89 -18.80 -10.06
CA TYR A 209 35.13 -17.48 -9.49
C TYR A 209 34.27 -17.30 -8.24
N LYS A 210 34.90 -17.04 -7.10
CA LYS A 210 34.17 -16.71 -5.87
C LYS A 210 33.81 -15.23 -5.87
N CYS A 211 32.52 -14.91 -5.96
CA CYS A 211 32.09 -13.52 -6.02
C CYS A 211 32.39 -12.76 -4.73
N SER A 212 33.14 -11.65 -4.86
CA SER A 212 33.51 -10.81 -3.72
C SER A 212 32.39 -9.90 -3.20
N LEU A 213 31.25 -9.83 -3.90
CA LEU A 213 30.08 -9.01 -3.55
C LEU A 213 29.02 -9.80 -2.76
N GLU A 214 29.29 -11.06 -2.41
CA GLU A 214 28.30 -11.93 -1.76
C GLU A 214 27.85 -11.39 -0.39
N LYS A 215 28.79 -10.83 0.40
CA LYS A 215 28.49 -10.25 1.71
C LYS A 215 27.64 -8.98 1.58
N GLU A 216 27.98 -8.13 0.62
CA GLU A 216 27.26 -6.90 0.32
C GLU A 216 25.85 -7.22 -0.19
N ASN A 217 25.71 -8.23 -1.06
CA ASN A 217 24.41 -8.72 -1.52
C ASN A 217 23.50 -9.12 -0.35
N MET A 218 24.03 -9.80 0.65
CA MET A 218 23.28 -10.11 1.87
C MET A 218 22.87 -8.85 2.64
N LEU A 219 23.79 -7.90 2.82
CA LEU A 219 23.52 -6.64 3.53
C LEU A 219 22.42 -5.84 2.83
N PHE A 220 22.45 -5.73 1.50
CA PHE A 220 21.41 -5.04 0.75
C PHE A 220 20.07 -5.79 0.78
N SER A 221 20.07 -7.13 0.74
CA SER A 221 18.84 -7.91 0.98
C SER A 221 18.27 -7.66 2.38
N LEU A 222 19.09 -7.45 3.40
CA LEU A 222 18.60 -7.05 4.73
C LEU A 222 17.99 -5.64 4.70
N MET A 223 18.65 -4.69 4.04
CA MET A 223 18.12 -3.32 3.89
C MET A 223 16.78 -3.29 3.15
N GLU A 224 16.58 -4.17 2.17
CA GLU A 224 15.33 -4.33 1.41
C GLU A 224 14.17 -4.86 2.26
N VAL A 225 14.42 -5.49 3.41
CA VAL A 225 13.34 -5.90 4.34
C VAL A 225 12.66 -4.69 4.98
N ILE A 226 13.41 -3.62 5.25
CA ILE A 226 12.90 -2.40 5.92
C ILE A 226 11.72 -1.77 5.16
N PRO A 227 11.83 -1.43 3.85
CA PRO A 227 10.70 -0.85 3.12
C PRO A 227 9.49 -1.78 3.05
N ILE A 228 9.69 -3.11 3.02
CA ILE A 228 8.57 -4.07 3.08
C ILE A 228 7.81 -3.93 4.40
N LEU A 229 8.52 -3.86 5.53
CA LEU A 229 7.89 -3.65 6.83
C LEU A 229 7.15 -2.31 6.90
N CYS A 230 7.72 -1.25 6.32
CA CYS A 230 7.04 0.05 6.22
C CYS A 230 5.75 -0.02 5.38
N ILE A 231 5.78 -0.75 4.26
CA ILE A 231 4.59 -0.98 3.42
C ILE A 231 3.52 -1.73 4.21
N LEU A 232 3.89 -2.82 4.89
CA LEU A 232 2.95 -3.63 5.70
C LEU A 232 2.32 -2.80 6.82
N ALA A 233 3.11 -2.00 7.54
CA ALA A 233 2.60 -1.10 8.58
C ALA A 233 1.59 -0.09 8.03
N LYS A 234 1.90 0.54 6.88
CA LYS A 234 0.96 1.48 6.24
C LYS A 234 -0.30 0.80 5.72
N ILE A 235 -0.20 -0.38 5.10
CA ILE A 235 -1.40 -1.09 4.62
C ILE A 235 -2.31 -1.46 5.79
N ASN A 236 -1.75 -1.84 6.95
CA ASN A 236 -2.56 -2.11 8.12
C ASN A 236 -3.36 -0.87 8.58
N GLN A 237 -2.75 0.32 8.53
CA GLN A 237 -3.46 1.58 8.81
C GLN A 237 -4.55 1.86 7.77
N ILE A 238 -4.27 1.60 6.50
CA ILE A 238 -5.24 1.80 5.41
C ILE A 238 -6.46 0.90 5.57
N ASN A 239 -6.30 -0.33 6.05
CA ASN A 239 -7.41 -1.25 6.25
C ASN A 239 -8.46 -0.74 7.26
N CYS A 240 -8.11 0.23 8.10
CA CYS A 240 -9.04 0.90 9.02
C CYS A 240 -9.80 2.09 8.39
N LEU A 241 -9.44 2.51 7.17
CA LEU A 241 -10.07 3.64 6.49
C LEU A 241 -11.32 3.20 5.73
N GLU A 242 -12.27 4.12 5.55
CA GLU A 242 -13.41 3.89 4.65
C GLU A 242 -13.00 4.17 3.20
N CYS A 243 -13.73 3.59 2.25
CA CYS A 243 -13.50 3.77 0.81
C CYS A 243 -12.11 3.30 0.31
N VAL A 244 -11.57 2.25 0.90
CA VAL A 244 -10.27 1.68 0.49
C VAL A 244 -10.40 0.97 -0.86
N PHE A 245 -9.46 1.23 -1.77
CA PHE A 245 -9.37 0.51 -3.02
C PHE A 245 -9.16 -0.99 -2.80
N LYS A 246 -9.98 -1.83 -3.44
CA LYS A 246 -9.94 -3.30 -3.30
C LYS A 246 -8.54 -3.90 -3.58
N TYR A 247 -7.74 -3.27 -4.45
CA TYR A 247 -6.39 -3.74 -4.79
C TYR A 247 -5.39 -3.64 -3.65
N ASN A 248 -5.65 -2.87 -2.58
CA ASN A 248 -4.75 -2.80 -1.42
C ASN A 248 -4.58 -4.15 -0.72
N LYS A 249 -5.62 -4.99 -0.71
CA LYS A 249 -5.52 -6.38 -0.22
C LYS A 249 -4.54 -7.19 -1.07
N GLY A 250 -4.52 -6.97 -2.39
CA GLY A 250 -3.56 -7.58 -3.30
C GLY A 250 -2.12 -7.16 -3.00
N ILE A 251 -1.89 -5.86 -2.74
CA ILE A 251 -0.56 -5.36 -2.33
C ILE A 251 -0.14 -5.98 -0.99
N LEU A 252 -1.06 -6.12 -0.02
CA LEU A 252 -0.79 -6.78 1.26
C LEU A 252 -0.29 -8.21 1.07
N TYR A 253 -1.05 -9.03 0.33
CA TYR A 253 -0.69 -10.42 0.09
C TYR A 253 0.60 -10.53 -0.72
N SER A 254 0.79 -9.67 -1.72
CA SER A 254 2.03 -9.63 -2.50
C SER A 254 3.24 -9.25 -1.64
N ALA A 255 3.11 -8.26 -0.75
CA ALA A 255 4.17 -7.86 0.16
C ALA A 255 4.49 -8.95 1.19
N LEU A 256 3.48 -9.66 1.72
CA LEU A 256 3.69 -10.80 2.63
C LEU A 256 4.39 -11.97 1.94
N ILE A 257 3.97 -12.32 0.73
CA ILE A 257 4.61 -13.36 -0.08
C ILE A 257 6.04 -12.93 -0.44
N GLY A 258 6.22 -11.68 -0.86
CA GLY A 258 7.53 -11.10 -1.18
C GLY A 258 8.46 -11.05 0.03
N LEU A 259 7.93 -10.82 1.23
CA LEU A 259 8.70 -10.93 2.46
C LEU A 259 9.13 -12.38 2.68
N LEU A 260 8.18 -13.32 2.70
CA LEU A 260 8.40 -14.74 3.01
C LEU A 260 9.33 -15.45 2.02
N LEU A 261 9.19 -15.18 0.71
CA LEU A 261 9.96 -15.83 -0.35
C LEU A 261 11.15 -15.02 -0.85
N GLY A 262 11.20 -13.72 -0.55
CA GLY A 262 12.18 -12.79 -1.10
C GLY A 262 13.36 -12.53 -0.16
N PRO A 263 13.64 -11.27 0.21
CA PRO A 263 14.87 -10.94 0.95
C PRO A 263 14.99 -11.64 2.31
N SER A 264 13.86 -11.88 3.02
CA SER A 264 13.93 -12.52 4.34
C SER A 264 14.31 -14.01 4.25
N ALA A 265 13.82 -14.74 3.24
CA ALA A 265 14.23 -16.12 2.99
C ALA A 265 15.74 -16.22 2.79
N ASN A 266 16.32 -15.30 1.99
CA ASN A 266 17.77 -15.27 1.76
C ASN A 266 18.54 -15.05 3.07
N VAL A 267 18.09 -14.14 3.94
CA VAL A 267 18.73 -13.88 5.23
C VAL A 267 18.61 -15.09 6.16
N ILE A 268 17.41 -15.66 6.31
CA ILE A 268 17.16 -16.81 7.17
C ILE A 268 18.01 -18.01 6.73
N ILE A 269 18.07 -18.28 5.44
CA ILE A 269 18.78 -19.44 4.91
C ILE A 269 20.29 -19.28 5.06
N TYR A 270 20.80 -18.07 4.83
CA TYR A 270 22.20 -17.75 5.12
C TYR A 270 22.53 -17.98 6.60
N LEU A 271 21.64 -17.57 7.52
CA LEU A 271 21.81 -17.78 8.96
C LEU A 271 21.76 -19.25 9.37
N ILE A 272 20.82 -20.04 8.84
CA ILE A 272 20.60 -21.42 9.23
C ILE A 272 21.69 -22.33 8.69
N PHE A 273 22.03 -22.20 7.41
CA PHE A 273 22.79 -23.23 6.73
C PHE A 273 24.26 -22.88 6.44
N GLY A 274 24.69 -21.64 6.70
CA GLY A 274 26.07 -21.21 6.46
C GLY A 274 26.56 -21.52 5.03
N PHE A 275 27.87 -21.74 4.88
CA PHE A 275 28.54 -21.80 3.57
C PHE A 275 28.17 -23.02 2.70
N LEU A 276 27.80 -24.16 3.31
CA LEU A 276 27.70 -25.45 2.60
C LEU A 276 26.38 -25.63 1.82
N SER A 277 25.36 -24.82 2.09
CA SER A 277 24.05 -24.89 1.43
C SER A 277 23.89 -23.97 0.23
N ILE A 278 24.84 -23.04 0.03
CA ILE A 278 24.72 -21.95 -0.94
C ILE A 278 24.59 -22.49 -2.36
N ILE A 279 25.24 -23.61 -2.68
CA ILE A 279 25.22 -24.22 -4.02
C ILE A 279 23.88 -24.89 -4.31
N ILE A 280 23.39 -25.77 -3.42
CA ILE A 280 22.12 -26.48 -3.59
C ILE A 280 20.94 -25.50 -3.55
N TYR A 281 21.01 -24.51 -2.65
CA TYR A 281 20.00 -23.47 -2.55
C TYR A 281 20.01 -22.53 -3.75
N SER A 282 21.19 -22.10 -4.23
CA SER A 282 21.28 -21.28 -5.44
C SER A 282 20.64 -21.99 -6.62
N CYS A 283 20.88 -23.29 -6.83
CA CYS A 283 20.27 -24.04 -7.92
C CYS A 283 18.74 -24.19 -7.79
N ILE A 284 18.25 -24.63 -6.62
CA ILE A 284 16.81 -24.86 -6.41
C ILE A 284 16.04 -23.55 -6.41
N ASN A 285 16.58 -22.52 -5.76
CA ASN A 285 15.92 -21.22 -5.64
C ASN A 285 15.96 -20.46 -6.98
N ILE A 286 17.07 -20.49 -7.73
CA ILE A 286 17.09 -19.91 -9.07
C ILE A 286 16.05 -20.60 -9.96
N PHE A 287 15.95 -21.93 -9.93
CA PHE A 287 15.04 -22.65 -10.80
C PHE A 287 13.56 -22.41 -10.46
N ILE A 288 13.19 -22.61 -9.20
CA ILE A 288 11.80 -22.46 -8.74
C ILE A 288 11.36 -21.00 -8.83
N LEU A 289 12.21 -20.08 -8.38
CA LEU A 289 11.86 -18.67 -8.29
C LEU A 289 11.85 -18.02 -9.67
N ASN A 290 12.74 -18.42 -10.60
CA ASN A 290 12.62 -18.01 -12.01
C ASN A 290 11.35 -18.57 -12.65
N PHE A 291 11.01 -19.84 -12.41
CA PHE A 291 9.83 -20.45 -13.01
C PHE A 291 8.52 -19.78 -12.54
N PHE A 292 8.35 -19.61 -11.23
CA PHE A 292 7.17 -18.94 -10.68
C PHE A 292 7.11 -17.47 -11.03
N SER A 293 8.26 -16.77 -10.99
CA SER A 293 8.30 -15.36 -11.29
C SER A 293 8.01 -15.12 -12.78
N PHE A 294 8.56 -15.92 -13.70
CA PHE A 294 8.27 -15.81 -15.13
C PHE A 294 6.79 -16.10 -15.41
N SER A 295 6.23 -17.17 -14.81
CA SER A 295 4.81 -17.50 -14.92
C SER A 295 3.91 -16.37 -14.41
N PHE A 296 4.28 -15.75 -13.28
CA PHE A 296 3.56 -14.62 -12.71
C PHE A 296 3.67 -13.36 -13.58
N PHE A 297 4.82 -13.08 -14.16
CA PHE A 297 5.02 -11.95 -15.07
C PHE A 297 4.13 -12.08 -16.31
N PHE A 298 4.06 -13.24 -16.95
CA PHE A 298 3.17 -13.47 -18.09
C PHE A 298 1.70 -13.39 -17.71
N PHE A 299 1.32 -13.94 -16.56
CA PHE A 299 -0.05 -13.84 -16.06
C PHE A 299 -0.46 -12.39 -15.78
N PHE A 300 0.42 -11.63 -15.12
CA PHE A 300 0.18 -10.23 -14.79
C PHE A 300 0.13 -9.36 -16.04
N LEU A 301 1.07 -9.54 -16.98
CA LEU A 301 1.07 -8.85 -18.26
C LEU A 301 -0.22 -9.14 -19.07
N GLY A 302 -0.65 -10.41 -19.10
CA GLY A 302 -1.90 -10.80 -19.73
C GLY A 302 -3.11 -10.14 -19.09
N TYR A 303 -3.17 -10.11 -17.75
CA TYR A 303 -4.24 -9.43 -17.01
C TYR A 303 -4.27 -7.92 -17.28
N LEU A 304 -3.10 -7.27 -17.33
CA LEU A 304 -3.00 -5.83 -17.63
C LEU A 304 -3.46 -5.48 -19.03
N LEU A 305 -3.04 -6.26 -20.03
CA LEU A 305 -3.50 -6.10 -21.41
C LEU A 305 -5.02 -6.26 -21.49
N PHE A 306 -5.57 -7.25 -20.79
CA PHE A 306 -7.01 -7.49 -20.74
C PHE A 306 -7.77 -6.33 -20.08
N SER A 307 -7.30 -5.82 -18.94
CA SER A 307 -7.93 -4.70 -18.22
C SER A 307 -7.87 -3.39 -19.02
N SER A 308 -6.76 -3.11 -19.70
CA SER A 308 -6.63 -1.95 -20.59
C SER A 308 -7.59 -2.02 -21.79
N ILE A 309 -7.81 -3.21 -22.34
CA ILE A 309 -8.78 -3.43 -23.41
C ILE A 309 -10.21 -3.17 -22.89
N GLN A 310 -10.57 -3.70 -21.71
CA GLN A 310 -11.91 -3.49 -21.15
C GLN A 310 -12.22 -2.02 -20.88
N THR A 311 -11.28 -1.27 -20.32
CA THR A 311 -11.48 0.17 -20.05
C THR A 311 -11.64 0.99 -21.33
N LYS A 312 -10.90 0.65 -22.40
CA LYS A 312 -11.11 1.27 -23.72
C LYS A 312 -12.47 0.93 -24.31
N ILE A 313 -12.90 -0.33 -24.23
CA ILE A 313 -14.22 -0.77 -24.71
C ILE A 313 -15.33 -0.01 -23.97
N PHE A 314 -15.26 0.07 -22.64
CA PHE A 314 -16.28 0.74 -21.83
C PHE A 314 -16.42 2.23 -22.16
N LYS A 315 -15.32 2.90 -22.53
CA LYS A 315 -15.32 4.31 -22.94
C LYS A 315 -15.92 4.55 -24.34
N TYR A 316 -15.99 3.52 -25.18
CA TYR A 316 -16.60 3.60 -26.52
C TYR A 316 -18.10 3.28 -26.51
N TYR A 317 -18.60 2.62 -25.47
CA TYR A 317 -20.00 2.19 -25.35
C TYR A 317 -20.87 3.10 -24.46
N LEU A 318 -20.28 4.11 -23.83
CA LEU A 318 -20.95 5.14 -23.01
C LEU A 318 -20.84 6.51 -23.68
#